data_AF-A0A7K6FEK1-F1
#
_entry.id   AF-A0A7K6FEK1-F1
#
_cell.length_a   1.000
_cell.length_b   1.000
_cell.length_c   1.000
_cell.angle_alpha   90.00
_cell.angle_beta   90.00
_cell.angle_gamma   90.00
#
_symmetry.space_group_name_H-M   'P 1'
#
loop_
_entity.id
_entity.type
_entity.pdbx_description
1 polymer ?
#
loop_
_entity_poly.entity_id
_entity_poly.type
_entity_poly.pdbx_seq_one_letter_code
_entity_poly.pdbx_strand_id
1 'polypeptide(L)'
;RNLQELEKPAANHNGGQLFFGVDGYLYVFTGDGGKAGDPFGKFGNAQNSTLLGKVLRIDVDGRSPDGKPYRIPLDNLFVSDPKACPEVYAYRVRNVWCSAVDRGDPVTQKGRGRIFCGDVGQNRFKEIDLIVKGGNYGWRAKEGFECYNAKLCHNSSLDDILPIFAYGRSGGKSVTGGFVYRGCESPNLNGLYIFGDFMNGRLTALQEDEKINKWKKQDICIGSTTACAFPGMISSYSKFIISFAENEAGELYFMSTSYPSAYAPHGSLYKLIDPARRAPPGKCKYKPVPVKTKSKRIPFVPHAKTVLELLNEPSTTKPPKKSSTLIAATPRISSKKAKKTLSTKIKASTVKTAPPGKGRQRVKAEAKPQKGKKVAHKSRTAPAPPLPKKKSSHLARTKEVILKKATLAKGKLEKRRKQ
;
A
#
# COMPACT_ATOMS: atom_id res chain seq x y z
N ARG A 1 16.11 -17.94 19.80
CA ARG A 1 16.59 -18.19 18.43
C ARG A 1 16.46 -16.89 17.67
N ASN A 2 17.53 -16.10 17.53
CA ASN A 2 17.60 -15.16 16.41
C ASN A 2 17.66 -16.00 15.12
N LEU A 3 17.09 -15.51 14.02
CA LEU A 3 17.21 -16.15 12.71
C LEU A 3 18.26 -15.44 11.87
N GLN A 4 18.15 -14.11 11.76
CA GLN A 4 18.99 -13.29 10.91
C GLN A 4 18.94 -11.84 11.38
N GLU A 5 20.09 -11.17 11.31
CA GLU A 5 20.22 -9.74 11.59
C GLU A 5 20.68 -9.03 10.32
N LEU A 6 20.18 -7.82 10.09
CA LEU A 6 20.36 -7.08 8.85
C LEU A 6 20.69 -5.62 9.17
N GLU A 7 21.98 -5.27 9.10
CA GLU A 7 22.42 -3.89 9.18
C GLU A 7 21.79 -3.04 8.07
N LYS A 8 21.45 -1.79 8.37
CA LYS A 8 20.83 -0.85 7.42
C LYS A 8 21.54 0.51 7.44
N PRO A 9 22.00 1.01 6.29
CA PRO A 9 22.83 2.21 6.22
C PRO A 9 22.04 3.54 6.22
N ALA A 10 20.71 3.50 6.41
CA ALA A 10 19.86 4.65 6.70
C ALA A 10 18.57 4.24 7.43
N ALA A 11 17.87 5.24 7.98
CA ALA A 11 16.66 5.05 8.79
C ALA A 11 15.36 4.75 8.00
N ASN A 12 15.45 4.52 6.68
CA ASN A 12 14.29 4.34 5.80
C ASN A 12 14.46 3.17 4.81
N HIS A 13 13.36 2.80 4.17
CA HIS A 13 13.22 1.60 3.32
C HIS A 13 13.55 0.30 4.06
N ASN A 14 12.76 0.01 5.09
CA ASN A 14 13.02 -1.12 5.97
C ASN A 14 12.56 -2.47 5.41
N GLY A 15 11.52 -2.50 4.57
CA GLY A 15 10.71 -3.71 4.40
C GLY A 15 10.15 -4.19 5.75
N GLY A 16 10.13 -5.50 5.97
CA GLY A 16 9.75 -6.14 7.24
C GLY A 16 8.47 -6.97 7.18
N GLN A 17 7.83 -7.08 6.01
CA GLN A 17 6.76 -8.06 5.83
C GLN A 17 7.32 -9.48 5.93
N LEU A 18 6.55 -10.34 6.61
CA LEU A 18 6.80 -11.77 6.76
C LEU A 18 5.53 -12.54 6.38
N PHE A 19 5.67 -13.70 5.75
CA PHE A 19 4.63 -14.73 5.68
C PHE A 19 5.24 -16.10 5.37
N PHE A 20 4.50 -17.18 5.64
CA PHE A 20 4.83 -18.51 5.13
C PHE A 20 4.19 -18.71 3.76
N GLY A 21 4.96 -19.17 2.78
CA GLY A 21 4.46 -19.49 1.45
C GLY A 21 3.64 -20.77 1.43
N VAL A 22 2.98 -21.05 0.30
CA VAL A 22 2.23 -22.30 0.09
C VAL A 22 3.15 -23.55 -0.02
N ASP A 23 4.46 -23.31 -0.13
CA ASP A 23 5.56 -24.28 -0.08
C ASP A 23 6.11 -24.49 1.35
N GLY A 24 5.58 -23.80 2.37
CA GLY A 24 5.95 -23.95 3.77
C GLY A 24 7.18 -23.16 4.22
N TYR A 25 7.88 -22.46 3.31
CA TYR A 25 9.05 -21.65 3.66
C TYR A 25 8.68 -20.25 4.15
N LEU A 26 9.53 -19.65 4.98
CA LEU A 26 9.37 -18.27 5.45
C LEU A 26 9.91 -17.30 4.40
N TYR A 27 9.05 -16.38 3.94
CA TYR A 27 9.42 -15.29 3.05
C TYR A 27 9.68 -14.02 3.86
N VAL A 28 10.77 -13.29 3.53
CA VAL A 28 11.19 -12.07 4.21
C VAL A 28 11.42 -10.96 3.17
N PHE A 29 10.73 -9.84 3.32
CA PHE A 29 10.78 -8.73 2.36
C PHE A 29 11.66 -7.60 2.89
N THR A 30 12.72 -7.24 2.17
CA THR A 30 13.69 -6.21 2.59
C THR A 30 13.72 -5.04 1.61
N GLY A 31 13.65 -3.82 2.15
CA GLY A 31 13.93 -2.62 1.37
C GLY A 31 15.43 -2.44 1.11
N ASP A 32 15.78 -1.52 0.22
CA ASP A 32 17.16 -1.23 -0.22
C ASP A 32 18.08 -0.65 0.86
N GLY A 33 17.57 -0.33 2.05
CA GLY A 33 18.34 0.29 3.13
C GLY A 33 18.47 1.81 3.06
N GLY A 34 17.76 2.47 2.14
CA GLY A 34 17.36 3.87 2.29
C GLY A 34 18.07 4.90 1.41
N LYS A 35 17.91 6.17 1.81
CA LYS A 35 18.30 7.39 1.05
C LYS A 35 17.68 7.48 -0.35
N ALA A 36 18.06 8.52 -1.10
CA ALA A 36 17.54 8.75 -2.46
C ALA A 36 18.35 7.95 -3.48
N GLY A 37 17.67 7.14 -4.29
CA GLY A 37 18.28 6.43 -5.41
C GLY A 37 19.31 5.36 -5.02
N ASP A 38 19.13 4.67 -3.88
CA ASP A 38 19.96 3.57 -3.37
C ASP A 38 21.47 3.79 -3.61
N PRO A 39 22.11 4.69 -2.83
CA PRO A 39 23.48 5.14 -3.08
C PRO A 39 24.56 4.16 -2.56
N PHE A 40 24.18 2.96 -2.10
CA PHE A 40 25.05 2.12 -1.27
C PHE A 40 25.74 0.99 -2.05
N GLY A 41 27.02 0.74 -1.71
CA GLY A 41 27.88 -0.16 -2.46
C GLY A 41 28.05 0.25 -3.93
N LYS A 42 28.54 -0.67 -4.78
CA LYS A 42 28.98 -0.32 -6.15
C LYS A 42 27.84 0.08 -7.09
N PHE A 43 26.69 -0.61 -7.03
CA PHE A 43 25.58 -0.38 -7.95
C PHE A 43 24.24 -0.02 -7.26
N GLY A 44 24.23 0.11 -5.94
CA GLY A 44 23.02 0.12 -5.10
C GLY A 44 22.84 -1.24 -4.40
N ASN A 45 22.45 -1.26 -3.13
CA ASN A 45 22.17 -2.47 -2.35
C ASN A 45 21.21 -3.43 -3.06
N ALA A 46 20.14 -2.91 -3.67
CA ALA A 46 19.15 -3.70 -4.38
C ALA A 46 19.78 -4.49 -5.56
N GLN A 47 20.82 -3.91 -6.18
CA GLN A 47 21.61 -4.46 -7.29
C GLN A 47 22.78 -5.36 -6.83
N ASN A 48 23.38 -5.08 -5.67
CA ASN A 48 24.54 -5.80 -5.16
C ASN A 48 24.15 -7.14 -4.49
N SER A 49 25.15 -7.98 -4.25
CA SER A 49 25.10 -9.20 -3.42
C SER A 49 24.97 -8.88 -1.92
N THR A 50 23.86 -8.24 -1.54
CA THR A 50 23.45 -8.02 -0.16
C THR A 50 22.03 -8.48 0.04
N LEU A 51 21.62 -8.68 1.29
CA LEU A 51 20.26 -9.08 1.67
C LEU A 51 19.26 -7.91 1.68
N LEU A 52 19.64 -6.73 1.18
CA LEU A 52 18.81 -5.53 1.08
C LEU A 52 18.28 -5.30 -0.34
N GLY A 53 17.05 -4.82 -0.46
CA GLY A 53 16.33 -4.71 -1.74
C GLY A 53 16.01 -6.08 -2.35
N LYS A 54 15.65 -7.04 -1.50
CA LYS A 54 15.44 -8.47 -1.85
C LYS A 54 14.12 -9.00 -1.28
N VAL A 55 13.67 -10.10 -1.87
CA VAL A 55 12.75 -11.04 -1.24
C VAL A 55 13.56 -12.30 -0.93
N LEU A 56 13.63 -12.67 0.34
CA LEU A 56 14.34 -13.85 0.82
C LEU A 56 13.35 -14.98 1.08
N ARG A 57 13.82 -16.23 1.00
CA ARG A 57 13.03 -17.44 1.27
C ARG A 57 13.89 -18.47 1.98
N ILE A 58 13.54 -18.79 3.23
CA ILE A 58 14.34 -19.63 4.13
C ILE A 58 13.49 -20.71 4.81
N ASP A 59 14.14 -21.81 5.16
CA ASP A 59 13.56 -22.93 5.91
C ASP A 59 13.89 -22.78 7.40
N VAL A 60 12.87 -22.48 8.20
CA VAL A 60 13.01 -22.24 9.65
C VAL A 60 12.81 -23.49 10.50
N ASP A 61 12.43 -24.63 9.91
CA ASP A 61 12.29 -25.89 10.66
C ASP A 61 13.64 -26.60 10.80
N GLY A 62 14.51 -26.45 9.79
CA GLY A 62 15.89 -26.94 9.83
C GLY A 62 16.90 -26.02 10.53
N ARG A 63 18.12 -26.55 10.68
CA ARG A 63 19.38 -25.80 10.77
C ARG A 63 20.28 -26.21 9.62
N SER A 64 21.14 -25.30 9.19
CA SER A 64 22.14 -25.55 8.15
C SER A 64 23.39 -26.24 8.74
N PRO A 65 24.18 -27.00 7.95
CA PRO A 65 25.43 -27.60 8.39
C PRO A 65 26.48 -26.61 8.90
N ASP A 66 26.45 -25.35 8.42
CA ASP A 66 27.30 -24.24 8.90
C ASP A 66 26.86 -23.68 10.27
N GLY A 67 25.86 -24.28 10.90
CA GLY A 67 25.31 -23.85 12.18
C GLY A 67 24.27 -22.72 12.08
N LYS A 68 23.97 -22.17 10.89
CA LYS A 68 22.92 -21.15 10.74
C LYS A 68 21.58 -21.68 11.30
N PRO A 69 20.80 -20.82 11.99
CA PRO A 69 19.55 -21.18 12.63
C PRO A 69 18.37 -21.34 11.64
N TYR A 70 18.64 -21.62 10.36
CA TYR A 70 17.70 -21.93 9.28
C TYR A 70 18.45 -22.73 8.18
N ARG A 71 17.75 -23.34 7.23
CA ARG A 71 18.32 -23.90 5.99
C ARG A 71 17.97 -23.01 4.78
N ILE A 72 18.73 -23.16 3.70
CA ILE A 72 18.36 -22.64 2.38
C ILE A 72 17.54 -23.71 1.64
N PRO A 73 16.37 -23.39 1.06
CA PRO A 73 15.69 -24.26 0.11
C PRO A 73 16.59 -24.55 -1.10
N LEU A 74 16.81 -25.83 -1.41
CA LEU A 74 17.75 -26.28 -2.46
C LEU A 74 17.42 -25.73 -3.86
N ASP A 75 16.18 -25.27 -4.07
CA ASP A 75 15.71 -24.73 -5.34
C ASP A 75 15.82 -23.20 -5.45
N ASN A 76 16.31 -22.47 -4.44
CA ASN A 76 16.56 -21.02 -4.53
C ASN A 76 17.56 -20.70 -5.67
N LEU A 77 17.43 -19.52 -6.31
CA LEU A 77 18.17 -19.20 -7.54
C LEU A 77 19.69 -19.17 -7.36
N PHE A 78 20.18 -18.75 -6.19
CA PHE A 78 21.59 -18.44 -5.97
C PHE A 78 22.34 -19.47 -5.11
N VAL A 79 21.78 -20.67 -4.89
CA VAL A 79 22.36 -21.73 -4.05
C VAL A 79 23.78 -22.13 -4.48
N SER A 80 24.07 -22.06 -5.78
CA SER A 80 25.36 -22.46 -6.37
C SER A 80 26.28 -21.30 -6.77
N ASP A 81 25.91 -20.03 -6.51
CA ASP A 81 26.75 -18.88 -6.81
C ASP A 81 27.45 -18.36 -5.54
N PRO A 82 28.77 -18.59 -5.35
CA PRO A 82 29.50 -18.15 -4.17
C PRO A 82 29.67 -16.62 -4.09
N LYS A 83 29.23 -15.86 -5.10
CA LYS A 83 29.24 -14.39 -5.11
C LYS A 83 27.87 -13.78 -4.84
N ALA A 84 26.83 -14.59 -4.60
CA ALA A 84 25.47 -14.14 -4.32
C ALA A 84 24.98 -14.64 -2.95
N CYS A 85 23.85 -14.12 -2.48
CA CYS A 85 23.24 -14.56 -1.22
C CYS A 85 22.23 -15.69 -1.50
N PRO A 86 22.48 -16.93 -1.05
CA PRO A 86 21.61 -18.08 -1.36
C PRO A 86 20.21 -18.00 -0.73
N GLU A 87 20.03 -17.11 0.27
CA GLU A 87 18.73 -16.77 0.86
C GLU A 87 17.77 -16.08 -0.14
N VAL A 88 18.27 -15.52 -1.24
CA VAL A 88 17.51 -14.68 -2.17
C VAL A 88 16.59 -15.51 -3.08
N TYR A 89 15.29 -15.22 -3.00
CA TYR A 89 14.25 -15.72 -3.89
C TYR A 89 14.01 -14.77 -5.08
N ALA A 90 14.01 -13.46 -4.83
CA ALA A 90 13.82 -12.44 -5.85
C ALA A 90 14.52 -11.13 -5.44
N TYR A 91 14.81 -10.22 -6.38
CA TYR A 91 15.77 -9.13 -6.16
C TYR A 91 15.45 -7.86 -6.93
N ARG A 92 16.13 -6.76 -6.57
CA ARG A 92 15.95 -5.41 -7.13
C ARG A 92 14.57 -4.82 -6.85
N VAL A 93 14.06 -5.02 -5.63
CA VAL A 93 12.97 -4.22 -5.05
C VAL A 93 13.55 -3.02 -4.28
N ARG A 94 12.74 -1.99 -4.04
CA ARG A 94 13.13 -0.73 -3.40
C ARG A 94 12.64 -0.62 -1.96
N ASN A 95 11.32 -0.55 -1.77
CA ASN A 95 10.66 -0.40 -0.48
C ASN A 95 9.27 -1.05 -0.55
N VAL A 96 9.28 -2.37 -0.74
CA VAL A 96 8.13 -3.25 -0.52
C VAL A 96 7.57 -3.07 0.89
N TRP A 97 6.28 -2.76 0.99
CA TRP A 97 5.54 -2.66 2.25
C TRP A 97 4.68 -3.92 2.46
N CYS A 98 3.36 -3.78 2.58
CA CYS A 98 2.49 -4.94 2.75
C CYS A 98 2.54 -5.83 1.51
N SER A 99 2.82 -7.11 1.75
CA SER A 99 2.99 -8.12 0.72
C SER A 99 2.28 -9.39 1.16
N ALA A 100 1.50 -9.99 0.27
CA ALA A 100 0.57 -11.06 0.61
C ALA A 100 0.65 -12.20 -0.41
N VAL A 101 0.52 -13.44 0.09
CA VAL A 101 0.33 -14.62 -0.75
C VAL A 101 -1.16 -14.86 -0.97
N ASP A 102 -1.59 -14.93 -2.23
CA ASP A 102 -2.93 -15.33 -2.62
C ASP A 102 -3.16 -16.79 -2.17
N ARG A 103 -4.10 -17.00 -1.23
CA ARG A 103 -4.47 -18.35 -0.77
C ARG A 103 -5.11 -19.20 -1.87
N GLY A 104 -5.51 -18.57 -2.98
CA GLY A 104 -6.25 -19.17 -4.09
C GLY A 104 -7.75 -19.13 -3.85
N ASP A 105 -8.50 -19.28 -4.94
CA ASP A 105 -9.94 -19.46 -4.89
C ASP A 105 -10.31 -20.71 -4.08
N PRO A 106 -11.22 -20.66 -3.09
CA PRO A 106 -11.49 -21.79 -2.20
C PRO A 106 -11.94 -23.08 -2.89
N VAL A 107 -12.56 -22.99 -4.08
CA VAL A 107 -13.10 -24.15 -4.82
C VAL A 107 -12.10 -24.63 -5.87
N THR A 108 -11.59 -23.72 -6.70
CA THR A 108 -10.75 -24.04 -7.86
C THR A 108 -9.25 -23.98 -7.58
N GLN A 109 -8.84 -23.54 -6.39
CA GLN A 109 -7.45 -23.22 -5.99
C GLN A 109 -6.76 -22.18 -6.90
N LYS A 110 -7.53 -21.52 -7.78
CA LYS A 110 -7.02 -20.60 -8.80
C LYS A 110 -6.31 -19.40 -8.17
N GLY A 111 -5.05 -19.20 -8.56
CA GLY A 111 -4.18 -18.12 -8.09
C GLY A 111 -3.40 -18.44 -6.81
N ARG A 112 -3.58 -19.63 -6.22
CA ARG A 112 -2.87 -20.07 -5.01
C ARG A 112 -1.36 -19.92 -5.15
N GLY A 113 -0.71 -19.31 -4.16
CA GLY A 113 0.74 -19.16 -4.09
C GLY A 113 1.31 -17.95 -4.82
N ARG A 114 0.51 -17.18 -5.56
CA ARG A 114 0.96 -15.92 -6.15
C ARG A 114 1.24 -14.89 -5.07
N ILE A 115 2.40 -14.27 -5.11
CA ILE A 115 2.81 -13.23 -4.15
C ILE A 115 2.55 -11.86 -4.78
N PHE A 116 1.81 -11.01 -4.10
CA PHE A 116 1.56 -9.62 -4.48
C PHE A 116 2.29 -8.68 -3.52
N CYS A 117 3.00 -7.69 -4.06
CA CYS A 117 3.70 -6.66 -3.30
C CYS A 117 3.21 -5.26 -3.69
N GLY A 118 3.20 -4.33 -2.74
CA GLY A 118 3.23 -2.89 -3.05
C GLY A 118 4.62 -2.32 -2.81
N ASP A 119 5.29 -1.83 -3.85
CA ASP A 119 6.59 -1.15 -3.73
C ASP A 119 6.45 0.38 -3.86
N VAL A 120 6.98 1.08 -2.86
CA VAL A 120 7.08 2.54 -2.88
C VAL A 120 8.32 2.95 -3.67
N GLY A 121 8.14 3.23 -4.97
CA GLY A 121 9.12 3.88 -5.85
C GLY A 121 9.74 5.18 -5.31
N GLN A 122 10.73 5.73 -5.99
CA GLN A 122 11.45 6.94 -5.54
C GLN A 122 10.61 8.22 -5.62
N ASN A 123 10.37 8.74 -6.82
CA ASN A 123 9.82 10.08 -7.04
C ASN A 123 8.69 10.13 -8.09
N ARG A 124 8.61 9.14 -8.99
CA ARG A 124 7.68 9.10 -10.12
C ARG A 124 6.48 8.19 -9.86
N PHE A 125 6.71 6.92 -9.51
CA PHE A 125 5.68 5.88 -9.48
C PHE A 125 5.51 5.22 -8.11
N LYS A 126 4.37 4.57 -7.94
CA LYS A 126 4.08 3.53 -6.95
C LYS A 126 3.66 2.28 -7.69
N GLU A 127 4.08 1.12 -7.22
CA GLU A 127 4.15 -0.11 -8.01
C GLU A 127 3.42 -1.24 -7.27
N ILE A 128 2.69 -2.08 -8.02
CA ILE A 128 2.14 -3.35 -7.58
C ILE A 128 2.80 -4.45 -8.41
N ASP A 129 3.43 -5.40 -7.75
CA ASP A 129 4.27 -6.42 -8.37
C ASP A 129 3.76 -7.83 -8.06
N LEU A 130 3.85 -8.72 -9.05
CA LEU A 130 3.73 -10.16 -8.84
C LEU A 130 5.12 -10.73 -8.61
N ILE A 131 5.45 -11.09 -7.37
CA ILE A 131 6.76 -11.63 -7.04
C ILE A 131 6.82 -13.10 -7.44
N VAL A 132 7.65 -13.38 -8.44
CA VAL A 132 8.01 -14.74 -8.87
C VAL A 132 9.46 -15.07 -8.49
N LYS A 133 9.72 -16.37 -8.40
CA LYS A 133 11.04 -16.96 -8.18
C LYS A 133 12.05 -16.50 -9.23
N GLY A 134 13.20 -16.02 -8.77
CA GLY A 134 14.26 -15.45 -9.61
C GLY A 134 13.95 -14.07 -10.19
N GLY A 135 12.79 -13.47 -9.86
CA GLY A 135 12.35 -12.22 -10.46
C GLY A 135 13.23 -11.02 -10.11
N ASN A 136 13.37 -10.13 -11.09
CA ASN A 136 14.21 -8.94 -11.11
C ASN A 136 13.29 -7.71 -11.30
N TYR A 137 13.09 -6.90 -10.27
CA TYR A 137 12.15 -5.75 -10.33
C TYR A 137 12.84 -4.42 -10.68
N GLY A 138 14.03 -4.49 -11.31
CA GLY A 138 14.65 -3.37 -12.00
C GLY A 138 15.24 -2.24 -11.15
N TRP A 139 14.91 -2.09 -9.86
CA TRP A 139 15.48 -1.02 -9.01
C TRP A 139 16.99 -1.19 -8.81
N ARG A 140 17.84 -0.17 -8.88
CA ARG A 140 17.62 1.27 -9.14
C ARG A 140 17.82 1.72 -10.60
N ALA A 141 17.67 0.83 -11.57
CA ALA A 141 17.72 1.18 -12.98
C ALA A 141 16.36 1.74 -13.48
N LYS A 142 15.27 1.08 -13.09
CA LYS A 142 13.87 1.46 -13.39
C LYS A 142 13.11 1.94 -12.16
N GLU A 143 12.00 2.63 -12.39
CA GLU A 143 10.94 2.97 -11.43
C GLU A 143 9.62 2.96 -12.22
N GLY A 144 8.74 2.02 -11.93
CA GLY A 144 7.55 1.73 -12.73
C GLY A 144 7.91 1.31 -14.15
N PHE A 145 7.16 1.83 -15.13
CA PHE A 145 7.40 1.58 -16.55
C PHE A 145 8.51 2.46 -17.16
N GLU A 146 9.27 3.22 -16.35
CA GLU A 146 10.29 4.17 -16.81
C GLU A 146 11.70 3.86 -16.29
N CYS A 147 12.72 4.31 -17.03
CA CYS A 147 14.09 4.38 -16.54
C CYS A 147 14.22 5.46 -15.44
N TYR A 148 14.55 5.04 -14.22
CA TYR A 148 14.94 5.95 -13.13
C TYR A 148 16.37 6.47 -13.35
N ASN A 149 17.33 5.55 -13.50
CA ASN A 149 18.73 5.85 -13.78
C ASN A 149 19.04 5.43 -15.23
N ALA A 150 19.03 6.39 -16.16
CA ALA A 150 19.24 6.14 -17.58
C ALA A 150 20.55 5.39 -17.89
N LYS A 151 21.66 5.70 -17.19
CA LYS A 151 22.95 5.02 -17.41
C LYS A 151 22.88 3.53 -17.05
N LEU A 152 22.20 3.17 -15.97
CA LEU A 152 21.98 1.76 -15.63
C LEU A 152 20.95 1.13 -16.59
N CYS A 153 19.82 1.79 -16.81
CA CYS A 153 18.69 1.29 -17.59
C CYS A 153 19.03 0.96 -19.06
N HIS A 154 19.95 1.71 -19.67
CA HIS A 154 20.39 1.45 -21.05
C HIS A 154 21.61 0.52 -21.15
N ASN A 155 22.47 0.47 -20.13
CA ASN A 155 23.69 -0.35 -20.15
C ASN A 155 23.50 -1.77 -19.59
N SER A 156 22.32 -2.12 -19.10
CA SER A 156 22.03 -3.46 -18.59
C SER A 156 20.94 -4.14 -19.42
N SER A 157 21.22 -5.39 -19.81
CA SER A 157 20.19 -6.32 -20.33
C SER A 157 19.32 -6.74 -19.15
N LEU A 158 18.45 -5.83 -18.72
CA LEU A 158 17.47 -6.09 -17.68
C LEU A 158 16.42 -7.03 -18.26
N ASP A 159 16.54 -8.32 -17.93
CA ASP A 159 15.41 -9.25 -17.94
C ASP A 159 14.54 -8.95 -16.71
N ASP A 160 13.93 -7.75 -16.70
CA ASP A 160 13.15 -7.24 -15.58
C ASP A 160 11.65 -7.48 -15.74
N ILE A 161 11.02 -7.80 -14.62
CA ILE A 161 9.59 -8.01 -14.50
C ILE A 161 8.97 -6.67 -14.16
N LEU A 162 8.24 -6.12 -15.12
CA LEU A 162 7.50 -4.87 -14.94
C LEU A 162 6.32 -5.08 -13.97
N PRO A 163 5.95 -4.07 -13.17
CA PRO A 163 4.81 -4.14 -12.26
C PRO A 163 3.50 -4.42 -13.01
N ILE A 164 2.61 -5.22 -12.40
CA ILE A 164 1.27 -5.49 -12.96
C ILE A 164 0.39 -4.23 -12.98
N PHE A 165 0.69 -3.26 -12.12
CA PHE A 165 0.10 -1.94 -12.14
C PHE A 165 1.05 -0.92 -11.52
N ALA A 166 1.21 0.25 -12.14
CA ALA A 166 1.94 1.37 -11.55
C ALA A 166 1.17 2.69 -11.73
N TYR A 167 1.30 3.59 -10.76
CA TYR A 167 0.62 4.89 -10.77
C TYR A 167 1.52 6.06 -10.35
N GLY A 168 1.35 7.20 -11.02
CA GLY A 168 2.13 8.41 -10.77
C GLY A 168 1.72 9.17 -9.50
N ARG A 169 2.47 10.22 -9.14
CA ARG A 169 2.30 11.05 -7.93
C ARG A 169 0.92 11.74 -7.75
N SER A 170 0.08 11.73 -8.79
CA SER A 170 -1.33 12.20 -8.77
C SER A 170 -2.33 11.10 -8.36
N GLY A 171 -1.99 9.83 -8.60
CA GLY A 171 -2.76 8.67 -8.14
C GLY A 171 -2.62 8.45 -6.63
N GLY A 172 -1.42 8.67 -6.10
CA GLY A 172 -1.06 8.61 -4.68
C GLY A 172 0.43 8.88 -4.46
N LYS A 173 0.95 8.67 -3.25
CA LYS A 173 2.35 8.99 -2.92
C LYS A 173 3.09 7.93 -2.11
N SER A 174 2.41 6.92 -1.57
CA SER A 174 3.00 5.81 -0.81
C SER A 174 2.02 4.64 -0.84
N VAL A 175 2.23 3.69 -1.74
CA VAL A 175 1.43 2.46 -1.78
C VAL A 175 1.64 1.69 -0.48
N THR A 176 0.55 1.24 0.12
CA THR A 176 0.58 0.41 1.34
C THR A 176 0.73 -1.07 0.96
N GLY A 177 0.37 -1.46 -0.26
CA GLY A 177 0.15 -2.86 -0.63
C GLY A 177 -1.27 -3.29 -0.24
N GLY A 178 -1.50 -4.60 -0.20
CA GLY A 178 -2.85 -5.17 -0.15
C GLY A 178 -2.87 -6.69 -0.24
N PHE A 179 -4.08 -7.26 -0.34
CA PHE A 179 -4.36 -8.71 -0.37
C PHE A 179 -5.34 -9.06 -1.49
N VAL A 180 -5.32 -10.30 -1.96
CA VAL A 180 -6.43 -10.86 -2.76
C VAL A 180 -7.57 -11.23 -1.82
N TYR A 181 -8.77 -10.68 -2.01
CA TYR A 181 -9.92 -11.09 -1.19
C TYR A 181 -10.35 -12.52 -1.57
N ARG A 182 -10.43 -13.40 -0.56
CA ARG A 182 -10.84 -14.82 -0.69
C ARG A 182 -11.98 -15.21 0.27
N GLY A 183 -12.61 -14.21 0.88
CA GLY A 183 -13.69 -14.39 1.82
C GLY A 183 -14.99 -14.90 1.19
N CYS A 184 -15.89 -15.33 2.05
CA CYS A 184 -17.19 -15.87 1.67
C CYS A 184 -18.30 -14.80 1.73
N GLU A 185 -18.21 -13.83 2.65
CA GLU A 185 -19.31 -12.91 2.95
C GLU A 185 -19.62 -11.93 1.82
N SER A 186 -18.63 -11.58 0.98
CA SER A 186 -18.75 -10.63 -0.13
C SER A 186 -18.34 -11.26 -1.47
N PRO A 187 -19.15 -12.17 -2.08
CA PRO A 187 -18.72 -13.00 -3.22
C PRO A 187 -18.26 -12.23 -4.47
N ASN A 188 -18.69 -10.99 -4.64
CA ASN A 188 -18.29 -10.13 -5.76
C ASN A 188 -16.82 -9.66 -5.67
N LEU A 189 -16.20 -9.74 -4.48
CA LEU A 189 -14.82 -9.34 -4.26
C LEU A 189 -13.81 -10.50 -4.48
N ASN A 190 -14.26 -11.75 -4.62
CA ASN A 190 -13.37 -12.92 -4.73
C ASN A 190 -12.42 -12.80 -5.93
N GLY A 191 -11.12 -12.89 -5.66
CA GLY A 191 -10.07 -12.81 -6.67
C GLY A 191 -9.66 -11.38 -7.05
N LEU A 192 -10.28 -10.34 -6.48
CA LEU A 192 -9.79 -8.97 -6.61
C LEU A 192 -8.58 -8.77 -5.69
N TYR A 193 -7.48 -8.25 -6.24
CA TYR A 193 -6.37 -7.75 -5.43
C TYR A 193 -6.69 -6.34 -4.96
N ILE A 194 -6.92 -6.18 -3.65
CA ILE A 194 -7.39 -4.92 -3.05
C ILE A 194 -6.26 -4.31 -2.21
N PHE A 195 -5.85 -3.12 -2.60
CA PHE A 195 -4.73 -2.37 -2.02
C PHE A 195 -5.10 -0.91 -1.75
N GLY A 196 -4.22 -0.17 -1.07
CA GLY A 196 -4.42 1.26 -0.81
C GLY A 196 -3.16 2.11 -0.86
N ASP A 197 -3.33 3.44 -0.78
CA ASP A 197 -2.25 4.43 -0.67
C ASP A 197 -2.33 5.19 0.67
N PHE A 198 -1.28 5.08 1.47
CA PHE A 198 -1.15 5.69 2.79
C PHE A 198 -1.31 7.22 2.79
N MET A 199 -0.94 7.92 1.70
CA MET A 199 -0.88 9.39 1.69
C MET A 199 -2.20 10.08 1.26
N ASN A 200 -3.13 9.35 0.65
CA ASN A 200 -4.44 9.89 0.28
C ASN A 200 -5.64 9.05 0.72
N GLY A 201 -5.43 7.83 1.23
CA GLY A 201 -6.49 6.98 1.74
C GLY A 201 -7.39 6.38 0.66
N ARG A 202 -6.96 6.33 -0.61
CA ARG A 202 -7.70 5.61 -1.66
C ARG A 202 -7.54 4.10 -1.48
N LEU A 203 -8.63 3.38 -1.72
CA LEU A 203 -8.64 1.93 -1.94
C LEU A 203 -8.84 1.64 -3.43
N THR A 204 -8.25 0.57 -3.93
CA THR A 204 -8.30 0.18 -5.34
C THR A 204 -8.26 -1.34 -5.46
N ALA A 205 -9.12 -1.89 -6.32
CA ALA A 205 -9.03 -3.26 -6.79
C ALA A 205 -8.26 -3.33 -8.11
N LEU A 206 -7.45 -4.37 -8.27
CA LEU A 206 -7.02 -4.88 -9.57
C LEU A 206 -7.73 -6.21 -9.85
N GLN A 207 -8.24 -6.37 -11.07
CA GLN A 207 -8.81 -7.62 -11.57
C GLN A 207 -7.99 -8.10 -12.78
N GLU A 208 -7.64 -9.38 -12.81
CA GLU A 208 -6.91 -10.00 -13.91
C GLU A 208 -7.86 -10.34 -15.07
N ASP A 209 -7.53 -9.89 -16.28
CA ASP A 209 -8.11 -10.41 -17.52
C ASP A 209 -7.09 -11.32 -18.20
N GLU A 210 -7.21 -12.62 -17.92
CA GLU A 210 -6.34 -13.68 -18.42
C GLU A 210 -6.37 -13.81 -19.95
N LYS A 211 -7.47 -13.40 -20.61
CA LYS A 211 -7.61 -13.53 -22.07
C LYS A 211 -6.64 -12.62 -22.83
N ILE A 212 -6.23 -11.52 -22.19
CA ILE A 212 -5.31 -10.51 -22.76
C ILE A 212 -4.05 -10.31 -21.90
N ASN A 213 -3.92 -11.07 -20.81
CA ASN A 213 -2.87 -10.96 -19.78
C ASN A 213 -2.65 -9.52 -19.29
N LYS A 214 -3.72 -8.87 -18.79
CA LYS A 214 -3.67 -7.51 -18.24
C LYS A 214 -4.48 -7.35 -16.96
N TRP A 215 -4.13 -6.35 -16.17
CA TRP A 215 -4.84 -6.00 -14.94
C TRP A 215 -5.71 -4.77 -15.15
N LYS A 216 -7.01 -4.91 -14.88
CA LYS A 216 -8.01 -3.85 -14.92
C LYS A 216 -8.12 -3.20 -13.53
N LYS A 217 -7.92 -1.89 -13.48
CA LYS A 217 -8.13 -1.06 -12.27
C LYS A 217 -9.61 -0.78 -12.03
N GLN A 218 -10.02 -0.82 -10.77
CA GLN A 218 -11.29 -0.29 -10.27
C GLN A 218 -11.05 0.43 -8.94
N ASP A 219 -11.45 1.70 -8.83
CA ASP A 219 -11.42 2.41 -7.54
C ASP A 219 -12.53 1.89 -6.61
N ILE A 220 -12.24 1.86 -5.30
CA ILE A 220 -13.20 1.45 -4.27
C ILE A 220 -13.55 2.67 -3.42
N CYS A 221 -14.85 2.94 -3.29
CA CYS A 221 -15.39 3.89 -2.31
C CYS A 221 -15.96 3.13 -1.10
N ILE A 222 -15.69 3.61 0.12
CA ILE A 222 -16.24 3.06 1.36
C ILE A 222 -17.04 4.13 2.09
N GLY A 223 -18.35 3.92 2.18
CA GLY A 223 -19.30 4.80 2.84
C GLY A 223 -20.72 4.29 2.64
N SER A 224 -21.71 5.17 2.88
CA SER A 224 -23.07 4.93 2.38
C SER A 224 -23.12 5.08 0.86
N THR A 225 -24.17 4.55 0.23
CA THR A 225 -24.47 4.79 -1.18
C THR A 225 -24.49 6.29 -1.51
N THR A 226 -25.06 7.11 -0.63
CA THR A 226 -25.08 8.58 -0.72
C THR A 226 -23.67 9.19 -0.67
N ALA A 227 -22.80 8.73 0.24
CA ALA A 227 -21.43 9.23 0.35
C ALA A 227 -20.56 8.90 -0.87
N CYS A 228 -20.86 7.79 -1.55
CA CYS A 228 -20.20 7.39 -2.79
C CYS A 228 -20.84 7.95 -4.06
N ALA A 229 -21.97 8.67 -3.97
CA ALA A 229 -22.70 9.17 -5.14
C ALA A 229 -22.07 10.44 -5.74
N PHE A 230 -21.82 11.48 -4.93
CA PHE A 230 -21.25 12.75 -5.40
C PHE A 230 -20.75 13.63 -4.23
N PRO A 231 -19.71 14.49 -4.40
CA PRO A 231 -18.79 14.62 -5.52
C PRO A 231 -17.45 13.92 -5.24
N GLY A 232 -17.36 12.62 -5.57
CA GLY A 232 -16.12 11.83 -5.45
C GLY A 232 -16.02 11.00 -4.16
N MET A 233 -14.92 10.25 -4.04
CA MET A 233 -14.71 9.17 -3.07
C MET A 233 -14.45 9.67 -1.64
N ILE A 234 -15.46 10.27 -0.99
CA ILE A 234 -15.40 10.67 0.42
C ILE A 234 -15.50 9.39 1.28
N SER A 235 -14.36 8.80 1.57
CA SER A 235 -14.27 7.59 2.40
C SER A 235 -14.55 7.90 3.87
N SER A 236 -15.42 7.13 4.51
CA SER A 236 -15.85 7.35 5.91
C SER A 236 -14.85 6.85 6.96
N TYR A 237 -13.57 6.75 6.62
CA TYR A 237 -12.49 6.24 7.48
C TYR A 237 -11.31 7.20 7.53
N SER A 238 -10.40 6.98 8.48
CA SER A 238 -9.26 7.88 8.68
C SER A 238 -8.26 7.81 7.52
N LYS A 239 -7.75 8.97 7.09
CA LYS A 239 -7.00 9.14 5.82
C LYS A 239 -5.81 8.20 5.62
N PHE A 240 -5.04 7.86 6.66
CA PHE A 240 -3.77 7.15 6.49
C PHE A 240 -3.96 5.63 6.62
N ILE A 241 -4.10 4.92 5.49
CA ILE A 241 -4.16 3.45 5.44
C ILE A 241 -2.76 2.89 5.72
N ILE A 242 -2.57 2.27 6.89
CA ILE A 242 -1.25 1.85 7.40
C ILE A 242 -0.91 0.39 7.09
N SER A 243 -1.91 -0.49 7.04
CA SER A 243 -1.73 -1.93 6.75
C SER A 243 -3.07 -2.61 6.41
N PHE A 244 -3.01 -3.84 5.91
CA PHE A 244 -4.13 -4.74 5.64
C PHE A 244 -3.97 -6.04 6.44
N ALA A 245 -5.07 -6.76 6.66
CA ALA A 245 -5.05 -8.06 7.33
C ALA A 245 -6.18 -8.97 6.82
N GLU A 246 -5.93 -10.28 6.76
CA GLU A 246 -6.89 -11.32 6.38
C GLU A 246 -7.16 -12.22 7.60
N ASN A 247 -8.42 -12.64 7.82
CA ASN A 247 -8.73 -13.61 8.88
C ASN A 247 -8.67 -15.08 8.38
N GLU A 248 -9.01 -16.06 9.23
CA GLU A 248 -9.03 -17.48 8.85
C GLU A 248 -10.16 -17.85 7.86
N ALA A 249 -11.15 -16.98 7.68
CA ALA A 249 -12.27 -17.17 6.75
C ALA A 249 -12.06 -16.49 5.38
N GLY A 250 -10.92 -15.84 5.15
CA GLY A 250 -10.60 -15.10 3.92
C GLY A 250 -11.14 -13.67 3.89
N GLU A 251 -11.82 -13.21 4.94
CA GLU A 251 -12.36 -11.85 5.00
C GLU A 251 -11.24 -10.83 5.19
N LEU A 252 -11.29 -9.76 4.37
CA LEU A 252 -10.28 -8.70 4.35
C LEU A 252 -10.62 -7.57 5.31
N TYR A 253 -9.59 -7.06 5.97
CA TYR A 253 -9.62 -5.92 6.86
C TYR A 253 -8.52 -4.94 6.45
N PHE A 254 -8.71 -3.65 6.77
CA PHE A 254 -7.66 -2.64 6.67
C PHE A 254 -7.60 -1.79 7.94
N MET A 255 -6.40 -1.30 8.25
CA MET A 255 -6.14 -0.42 9.38
C MET A 255 -5.86 0.99 8.88
N SER A 256 -6.46 1.99 9.52
CA SER A 256 -6.10 3.38 9.25
C SER A 256 -6.05 4.25 10.50
N THR A 257 -5.35 5.38 10.40
CA THR A 257 -5.27 6.39 11.46
C THR A 257 -5.44 7.81 10.90
N SER A 258 -5.83 8.75 11.75
CA SER A 258 -5.91 10.17 11.44
C SER A 258 -4.56 10.87 11.61
N TYR A 259 -3.65 10.30 12.41
CA TYR A 259 -2.34 10.85 12.72
C TYR A 259 -1.25 9.76 12.66
N PRO A 260 -0.41 9.74 11.60
CA PRO A 260 0.57 8.68 11.40
C PRO A 260 1.83 8.91 12.24
N SER A 261 1.83 8.38 13.47
CA SER A 261 2.97 8.40 14.38
C SER A 261 3.11 7.05 15.07
N ALA A 262 4.36 6.61 15.30
CA ALA A 262 4.66 5.43 16.11
C ALA A 262 4.20 5.57 17.59
N TYR A 263 3.91 6.80 18.02
CA TYR A 263 3.41 7.12 19.36
C TYR A 263 1.90 7.41 19.39
N ALA A 264 1.17 7.22 18.28
CA ALA A 264 -0.28 7.41 18.26
C ALA A 264 -0.97 6.24 18.98
N PRO A 265 -1.66 6.45 20.13
CA PRO A 265 -2.32 5.38 20.88
C PRO A 265 -3.62 4.89 20.23
N HIS A 266 -4.01 5.46 19.08
CA HIS A 266 -5.31 5.27 18.46
C HIS A 266 -5.19 5.04 16.95
N GLY A 267 -5.97 4.07 16.47
CA GLY A 267 -6.18 3.74 15.07
C GLY A 267 -7.47 2.90 14.96
N SER A 268 -7.94 2.67 13.74
CA SER A 268 -9.21 1.99 13.49
C SER A 268 -9.02 0.82 12.52
N LEU A 269 -9.55 -0.34 12.91
CA LEU A 269 -9.62 -1.55 12.08
C LEU A 269 -11.00 -1.61 11.43
N TYR A 270 -11.05 -1.71 10.11
CA TYR A 270 -12.27 -1.81 9.33
C TYR A 270 -12.32 -3.17 8.63
N LYS A 271 -13.47 -3.86 8.69
CA LYS A 271 -13.75 -5.02 7.83
C LYS A 271 -14.28 -4.53 6.49
N LEU A 272 -13.77 -5.06 5.38
CA LEU A 272 -14.30 -4.80 4.06
C LEU A 272 -15.53 -5.70 3.82
N ILE A 273 -16.64 -5.10 3.38
CA ILE A 273 -17.89 -5.82 3.08
C ILE A 273 -18.56 -5.19 1.87
N ASP A 274 -18.96 -5.99 0.87
CA ASP A 274 -19.81 -5.53 -0.23
C ASP A 274 -21.28 -5.43 0.25
N PRO A 275 -21.93 -4.25 0.21
CA PRO A 275 -23.36 -4.14 0.49
C PRO A 275 -24.23 -4.60 -0.68
N ALA A 276 -23.73 -4.62 -1.92
CA ALA A 276 -24.52 -4.97 -3.10
C ALA A 276 -24.80 -6.48 -3.20
N ARG A 277 -23.91 -7.33 -2.65
CA ARG A 277 -24.15 -8.77 -2.55
C ARG A 277 -23.43 -9.38 -1.36
N ARG A 278 -24.19 -9.68 -0.31
CA ARG A 278 -23.73 -10.50 0.81
C ARG A 278 -24.11 -11.97 0.61
N ALA A 279 -23.32 -12.88 1.19
CA ALA A 279 -23.74 -14.27 1.34
C ALA A 279 -24.96 -14.39 2.28
N PRO A 280 -25.87 -15.36 2.05
CA PRO A 280 -26.98 -15.63 2.98
C PRO A 280 -26.50 -15.94 4.40
N PRO A 281 -27.25 -15.54 5.45
CA PRO A 281 -26.93 -15.87 6.83
C PRO A 281 -26.66 -17.36 7.03
N GLY A 282 -25.60 -17.69 7.78
CA GLY A 282 -25.22 -19.08 8.05
C GLY A 282 -24.60 -19.85 6.87
N LYS A 283 -24.51 -19.29 5.65
CA LYS A 283 -23.78 -19.92 4.54
C LYS A 283 -22.27 -19.90 4.76
N CYS A 284 -21.73 -18.78 5.24
CA CYS A 284 -20.31 -18.63 5.52
C CYS A 284 -19.96 -19.21 6.89
N LYS A 285 -19.62 -20.50 6.90
CA LYS A 285 -19.07 -21.21 8.04
C LYS A 285 -17.60 -21.53 7.76
N TYR A 286 -16.70 -21.04 8.60
CA TYR A 286 -15.32 -21.51 8.67
C TYR A 286 -15.13 -22.32 9.96
N LYS A 287 -14.26 -23.32 9.93
CA LYS A 287 -13.84 -24.06 11.13
C LYS A 287 -12.44 -23.56 11.50
N PRO A 288 -12.26 -22.84 12.63
CA PRO A 288 -10.96 -22.29 12.98
C PRO A 288 -9.88 -23.37 13.08
N VAL A 289 -8.66 -23.06 12.64
CA VAL A 289 -7.56 -24.04 12.63
C VAL A 289 -6.95 -24.13 14.03
N PRO A 290 -6.91 -25.30 14.71
CA PRO A 290 -6.44 -25.38 16.09
C PRO A 290 -4.92 -25.20 16.25
N VAL A 291 -4.45 -23.95 16.28
CA VAL A 291 -3.03 -23.62 16.52
C VAL A 291 -2.60 -24.03 17.94
N LYS A 292 -1.69 -25.00 18.06
CA LYS A 292 -1.05 -25.39 19.32
C LYS A 292 -0.04 -24.32 19.76
N THR A 293 -0.47 -23.36 20.57
CA THR A 293 0.40 -22.31 21.13
C THR A 293 1.16 -22.81 22.36
N LYS A 294 2.47 -22.52 22.45
CA LYS A 294 3.25 -22.75 23.69
C LYS A 294 3.00 -21.68 24.76
N SER A 295 2.38 -20.57 24.39
CA SER A 295 1.97 -19.46 25.26
C SER A 295 0.47 -19.49 25.55
N LYS A 296 0.06 -18.81 26.63
CA LYS A 296 -1.34 -18.48 26.90
C LYS A 296 -1.89 -17.65 25.73
N ARG A 297 -3.08 -18.01 25.22
CA ARG A 297 -3.79 -17.24 24.20
C ARG A 297 -4.38 -15.97 24.82
N ILE A 298 -4.29 -14.84 24.11
CA ILE A 298 -4.98 -13.60 24.46
C ILE A 298 -6.27 -13.55 23.63
N PRO A 299 -7.47 -13.57 24.25
CA PRO A 299 -8.72 -13.46 23.52
C PRO A 299 -8.92 -12.02 23.03
N PHE A 300 -9.14 -11.84 21.73
CA PHE A 300 -9.58 -10.56 21.16
C PHE A 300 -11.12 -10.49 21.21
N VAL A 301 -11.66 -9.47 21.85
CA VAL A 301 -13.09 -9.14 21.85
C VAL A 301 -13.26 -7.80 21.13
N PRO A 302 -13.97 -7.73 19.98
CA PRO A 302 -14.20 -6.47 19.30
C PRO A 302 -15.17 -5.59 20.09
N HIS A 303 -14.80 -4.34 20.35
CA HIS A 303 -15.68 -3.34 21.00
C HIS A 303 -16.73 -2.71 20.06
N ALA A 304 -16.75 -3.08 18.78
CA ALA A 304 -17.72 -2.59 17.81
C ALA A 304 -18.98 -3.47 17.84
N LYS A 305 -20.15 -2.86 18.09
CA LYS A 305 -21.44 -3.57 18.08
C LYS A 305 -21.66 -4.28 16.75
N THR A 306 -22.14 -5.52 16.77
CA THR A 306 -22.52 -6.22 15.53
C THR A 306 -23.79 -5.63 14.93
N VAL A 307 -24.06 -5.90 13.65
CA VAL A 307 -25.30 -5.49 12.99
C VAL A 307 -26.53 -6.11 13.67
N LEU A 308 -26.39 -7.32 14.25
CA LEU A 308 -27.44 -7.96 15.04
C LEU A 308 -27.70 -7.23 16.36
N GLU A 309 -26.65 -6.83 17.09
CA GLU A 309 -26.81 -5.99 18.29
C GLU A 309 -27.47 -4.64 17.95
N LEU A 310 -27.05 -3.97 16.86
CA LEU A 310 -27.62 -2.70 16.42
C LEU A 310 -29.09 -2.80 16.00
N LEU A 311 -29.51 -3.91 15.39
CA LEU A 311 -30.91 -4.19 15.05
C LEU A 311 -31.76 -4.60 16.27
N ASN A 312 -31.11 -5.12 17.32
CA ASN A 312 -31.75 -5.54 18.56
C ASN A 312 -31.74 -4.45 19.66
N GLU A 313 -31.14 -3.27 19.43
CA GLU A 313 -31.23 -2.16 20.37
C GLU A 313 -32.66 -1.59 20.41
N PRO A 314 -33.33 -1.56 21.58
CA PRO A 314 -34.67 -0.97 21.67
C PRO A 314 -34.64 0.51 21.29
N SER A 315 -35.61 0.94 20.48
CA SER A 315 -35.77 2.36 20.15
C SER A 315 -36.16 3.17 21.38
N THR A 316 -35.16 3.76 22.05
CA THR A 316 -35.33 4.59 23.25
C THR A 316 -35.80 6.02 22.93
N THR A 317 -36.42 6.22 21.76
CA THR A 317 -36.97 7.51 21.33
C THR A 317 -38.45 7.62 21.68
N LYS A 318 -38.77 8.12 22.88
CA LYS A 318 -40.14 8.58 23.17
C LYS A 318 -40.50 9.73 22.21
N PRO A 319 -41.67 9.73 21.55
CA PRO A 319 -42.08 10.85 20.71
C PRO A 319 -42.20 12.12 21.56
N PRO A 320 -41.77 13.30 21.06
CA PRO A 320 -41.78 14.53 21.84
C PRO A 320 -43.22 14.97 22.12
N LYS A 321 -43.59 15.03 23.41
CA LYS A 321 -44.86 15.63 23.84
C LYS A 321 -44.86 17.12 23.47
N LYS A 322 -45.84 17.55 22.68
CA LYS A 322 -46.14 18.98 22.52
C LYS A 322 -46.68 19.51 23.86
N SER A 323 -45.97 20.42 24.51
CA SER A 323 -46.47 21.18 25.66
C SER A 323 -46.54 22.67 25.29
N SER A 324 -47.75 23.15 25.05
CA SER A 324 -48.03 24.56 24.77
C SER A 324 -48.37 25.30 26.07
N THR A 325 -47.43 26.11 26.57
CA THR A 325 -47.73 27.08 27.64
C THR A 325 -46.99 28.39 27.37
N LEU A 326 -47.74 29.49 27.32
CA LEU A 326 -47.22 30.86 27.29
C LEU A 326 -47.04 31.36 28.72
N ILE A 327 -46.04 32.22 28.95
CA ILE A 327 -46.12 33.54 29.63
C ILE A 327 -44.68 34.01 29.95
N ALA A 328 -44.48 35.33 30.00
CA ALA A 328 -43.17 35.98 30.00
C ALA A 328 -42.68 36.42 31.39
N ALA A 329 -41.36 36.61 31.51
CA ALA A 329 -40.75 37.49 32.53
C ALA A 329 -39.42 38.06 32.00
N THR A 330 -39.27 39.39 32.04
CA THR A 330 -38.01 40.11 31.79
C THR A 330 -37.27 40.41 33.12
N PRO A 331 -35.95 40.69 33.08
CA PRO A 331 -35.07 40.41 34.22
C PRO A 331 -34.93 41.56 35.24
N ARG A 332 -34.40 41.23 36.43
CA ARG A 332 -33.78 42.19 37.35
C ARG A 332 -32.35 41.81 37.73
N ILE A 333 -31.50 42.82 37.88
CA ILE A 333 -30.11 42.73 38.31
C ILE A 333 -30.05 42.95 39.82
N SER A 334 -29.15 42.24 40.51
CA SER A 334 -28.64 42.65 41.82
C SER A 334 -27.19 42.22 41.99
N SER A 335 -26.41 42.95 42.79
CA SER A 335 -24.96 42.79 42.91
C SER A 335 -24.52 42.59 44.37
N LYS A 336 -23.36 41.95 44.57
CA LYS A 336 -22.51 42.11 45.77
C LYS A 336 -21.08 41.62 45.51
N LYS A 337 -20.11 42.20 46.23
CA LYS A 337 -18.67 42.11 45.91
C LYS A 337 -17.77 42.39 47.12
N ALA A 338 -17.08 41.37 47.62
CA ALA A 338 -15.93 41.43 48.56
C ALA A 338 -15.04 40.21 48.27
N LYS A 339 -13.72 40.28 48.07
CA LYS A 339 -12.57 40.75 48.88
C LYS A 339 -12.22 39.81 50.07
N LYS A 340 -10.95 39.65 50.51
CA LYS A 340 -9.62 39.37 49.88
C LYS A 340 -8.54 39.33 51.00
N THR A 341 -7.75 38.26 51.11
CA THR A 341 -6.51 38.14 51.95
C THR A 341 -5.72 36.93 51.38
N LEU A 342 -4.46 37.00 50.92
CA LEU A 342 -3.15 37.31 51.57
C LEU A 342 -2.61 36.12 52.40
N SER A 343 -1.36 35.65 52.25
CA SER A 343 -0.26 35.99 51.30
C SER A 343 0.63 34.74 50.95
N THR A 344 1.98 34.62 50.88
CA THR A 344 3.17 35.47 51.17
C THR A 344 4.48 34.92 50.52
N LYS A 345 5.19 35.71 49.67
CA LYS A 345 6.66 35.99 49.58
C LYS A 345 7.73 34.83 49.58
N ILE A 346 8.98 34.91 49.07
CA ILE A 346 9.80 35.86 48.24
C ILE A 346 11.14 35.21 47.78
N LYS A 347 11.73 35.61 46.62
CA LYS A 347 13.16 36.04 46.44
C LYS A 347 13.49 36.51 44.99
N ALA A 348 14.43 37.47 44.85
CA ALA A 348 14.94 38.12 43.62
C ALA A 348 16.22 38.96 43.98
N SER A 349 17.04 39.57 43.10
CA SER A 349 17.10 39.66 41.61
C SER A 349 18.54 39.31 41.12
N THR A 350 19.28 39.88 40.15
CA THR A 350 19.36 41.15 39.36
C THR A 350 19.42 40.84 37.83
N VAL A 351 19.40 41.73 36.81
CA VAL A 351 19.42 43.21 36.58
C VAL A 351 20.77 43.84 36.14
N LYS A 352 20.82 44.32 34.89
CA LYS A 352 21.45 45.58 34.41
C LYS A 352 20.93 46.00 33.01
N THR A 353 21.25 47.22 32.57
CA THR A 353 20.45 48.09 31.65
C THR A 353 21.33 49.14 30.95
N ALA A 354 21.02 49.81 29.83
CA ALA A 354 20.03 49.66 28.72
C ALA A 354 20.61 50.44 27.47
N PRO A 355 20.03 51.44 26.74
CA PRO A 355 18.64 51.91 26.53
C PRO A 355 18.02 51.75 25.09
N PRO A 356 17.95 52.72 24.13
CA PRO A 356 16.65 52.92 23.43
C PRO A 356 16.60 53.05 21.88
N GLY A 357 15.43 52.70 21.31
CA GLY A 357 14.98 53.08 19.96
C GLY A 357 13.49 52.79 19.74
N LYS A 358 12.71 53.75 19.20
CA LYS A 358 11.24 53.63 18.93
C LYS A 358 11.01 53.13 17.48
N GLY A 359 9.89 52.54 17.05
CA GLY A 359 8.61 52.16 17.68
C GLY A 359 7.58 51.83 16.56
N ARG A 360 6.44 51.17 16.84
CA ARG A 360 5.38 50.92 15.82
C ARG A 360 3.98 50.71 16.42
N GLN A 361 2.94 51.07 15.65
CA GLN A 361 1.52 50.87 16.02
C GLN A 361 0.72 50.24 14.84
N ARG A 362 -0.62 50.30 14.88
CA ARG A 362 -1.55 49.27 14.35
C ARG A 362 -2.77 49.91 13.65
N VAL A 363 -3.53 49.18 12.81
CA VAL A 363 -5.02 49.18 12.60
C VAL A 363 -5.42 48.69 11.18
N LYS A 364 -6.70 48.30 11.00
CA LYS A 364 -7.35 47.74 9.79
C LYS A 364 -7.87 48.80 8.81
N ALA A 365 -8.29 48.36 7.61
CA ALA A 365 -9.41 48.95 6.85
C ALA A 365 -10.17 47.85 6.06
N GLU A 366 -11.40 48.13 5.63
CA GLU A 366 -12.28 47.23 4.83
C GLU A 366 -13.27 48.08 3.98
N ALA A 367 -14.00 47.45 3.04
CA ALA A 367 -15.08 47.97 2.17
C ALA A 367 -14.75 48.26 0.68
N LYS A 368 -15.81 48.34 -0.14
CA LYS A 368 -15.89 48.29 -1.63
C LYS A 368 -16.46 49.61 -2.19
N PRO A 369 -16.94 49.73 -3.46
CA PRO A 369 -16.65 49.06 -4.74
C PRO A 369 -16.37 50.05 -5.91
N GLN A 370 -16.08 49.58 -7.14
CA GLN A 370 -16.53 50.29 -8.36
C GLN A 370 -16.70 49.41 -9.61
N LYS A 371 -17.14 50.01 -10.73
CA LYS A 371 -17.80 49.37 -11.89
C LYS A 371 -16.82 48.96 -13.00
N GLY A 372 -17.18 47.96 -13.81
CA GLY A 372 -16.38 47.48 -14.96
C GLY A 372 -16.87 47.95 -16.35
N LYS A 373 -16.18 47.50 -17.41
CA LYS A 373 -16.61 47.58 -18.82
C LYS A 373 -16.38 46.24 -19.53
N LYS A 374 -17.24 45.90 -20.50
CA LYS A 374 -17.08 44.76 -21.42
C LYS A 374 -16.39 45.21 -22.71
N VAL A 375 -15.51 44.37 -23.27
CA VAL A 375 -15.24 44.26 -24.71
C VAL A 375 -15.09 42.76 -25.02
N ALA A 376 -15.53 42.28 -26.19
CA ALA A 376 -15.49 40.87 -26.55
C ALA A 376 -15.24 40.65 -28.04
N HIS A 377 -14.13 39.99 -28.39
CA HIS A 377 -13.76 39.44 -29.71
C HIS A 377 -12.48 38.58 -29.53
N LYS A 378 -12.15 37.58 -30.34
CA LYS A 378 -12.92 36.75 -31.29
C LYS A 378 -12.13 35.43 -31.46
N SER A 379 -12.80 34.30 -31.69
CA SER A 379 -12.10 33.03 -31.96
C SER A 379 -11.54 32.98 -33.38
N ARG A 380 -10.28 32.53 -33.52
CA ARG A 380 -9.72 32.01 -34.79
C ARG A 380 -8.85 30.79 -34.51
N THR A 381 -9.22 29.67 -35.13
CA THR A 381 -8.42 28.45 -35.22
C THR A 381 -7.39 28.55 -36.35
N ALA A 382 -6.27 27.84 -36.20
CA ALA A 382 -5.31 27.53 -37.25
C ALA A 382 -4.70 26.14 -36.98
N PRO A 383 -4.42 25.29 -38.00
CA PRO A 383 -3.92 23.94 -37.78
C PRO A 383 -2.40 23.87 -37.61
N ALA A 384 -1.90 22.85 -36.89
CA ALA A 384 -0.48 22.52 -36.84
C ALA A 384 -0.05 21.65 -38.06
N PRO A 385 1.19 21.78 -38.55
CA PRO A 385 1.70 21.01 -39.70
C PRO A 385 2.00 19.54 -39.34
N PRO A 386 1.96 18.61 -40.32
CA PRO A 386 2.14 17.17 -40.08
C PRO A 386 3.61 16.74 -39.91
N LEU A 387 3.83 15.74 -39.05
CA LEU A 387 5.14 15.10 -38.86
C LEU A 387 5.46 14.07 -39.97
N PRO A 388 6.74 13.87 -40.34
CA PRO A 388 7.14 13.01 -41.45
C PRO A 388 7.06 11.51 -41.15
N LYS A 389 6.56 10.72 -42.11
CA LYS A 389 6.48 9.25 -42.05
C LYS A 389 7.87 8.61 -42.21
N LYS A 390 8.44 8.03 -41.15
CA LYS A 390 9.60 7.10 -41.28
C LYS A 390 9.14 5.69 -41.67
N LYS A 391 9.84 5.06 -42.62
CA LYS A 391 9.48 3.76 -43.20
C LYS A 391 9.79 2.61 -42.24
N SER A 392 8.88 1.62 -42.17
CA SER A 392 9.11 0.36 -41.47
C SER A 392 9.80 -0.65 -42.41
N SER A 393 11.10 -0.91 -42.19
CA SER A 393 11.86 -1.94 -42.92
C SER A 393 12.44 -3.03 -42.00
N HIS A 394 12.62 -2.75 -40.71
CA HIS A 394 13.26 -3.69 -39.78
C HIS A 394 12.39 -4.87 -39.34
N LEU A 395 11.06 -4.76 -39.43
CA LEU A 395 10.14 -5.77 -38.86
C LEU A 395 9.99 -7.04 -39.72
N ALA A 396 10.32 -6.97 -41.02
CA ALA A 396 10.24 -8.11 -41.93
C ALA A 396 11.38 -9.12 -41.71
N ARG A 397 12.63 -8.62 -41.65
CA ARG A 397 13.85 -9.46 -41.60
C ARG A 397 13.91 -10.33 -40.33
N THR A 398 13.32 -9.88 -39.22
CA THR A 398 13.25 -10.64 -37.96
C THR A 398 12.30 -11.84 -38.05
N LYS A 399 11.20 -11.75 -38.83
CA LYS A 399 10.23 -12.85 -38.95
C LYS A 399 10.79 -14.06 -39.69
N GLU A 400 11.55 -13.85 -40.78
CA GLU A 400 12.21 -14.95 -41.50
C GLU A 400 13.19 -15.74 -40.62
N VAL A 401 14.01 -15.03 -39.82
CA VAL A 401 15.04 -15.66 -38.98
C VAL A 401 14.41 -16.52 -37.88
N ILE A 402 13.28 -16.08 -37.31
CA ILE A 402 12.51 -16.86 -36.34
C ILE A 402 11.89 -18.10 -37.01
N LEU A 403 11.28 -17.93 -38.19
CA LEU A 403 10.64 -19.04 -38.91
C LEU A 403 11.64 -20.14 -39.32
N LYS A 404 12.82 -19.75 -39.84
CA LYS A 404 13.91 -20.68 -40.21
C LYS A 404 14.52 -21.41 -39.00
N LYS A 405 14.55 -20.81 -37.80
CA LYS A 405 14.94 -21.51 -36.57
C LYS A 405 13.88 -22.51 -36.09
N ALA A 406 12.59 -22.20 -36.27
CA ALA A 406 11.49 -23.08 -35.87
C ALA A 406 11.42 -24.39 -36.69
N THR A 407 11.66 -24.34 -38.01
CA THR A 407 11.73 -25.55 -38.85
C THR A 407 12.92 -26.44 -38.49
N LEU A 408 14.10 -25.85 -38.24
CA LEU A 408 15.30 -26.62 -37.85
C LEU A 408 15.10 -27.35 -36.49
N ALA A 409 14.37 -26.73 -35.56
CA ALA A 409 14.04 -27.34 -34.27
C ALA A 409 13.10 -28.54 -34.42
N LYS A 410 12.04 -28.45 -35.25
CA LYS A 410 11.14 -29.57 -35.50
C LYS A 410 11.85 -30.78 -36.12
N GLY A 411 12.67 -30.57 -37.16
CA GLY A 411 13.41 -31.65 -37.82
C GLY A 411 14.40 -32.39 -36.90
N LYS A 412 15.00 -31.70 -35.92
CA LYS A 412 15.82 -32.35 -34.88
C LYS A 412 15.00 -33.12 -33.84
N LEU A 413 13.75 -32.74 -33.59
CA LEU A 413 12.88 -33.43 -32.65
C LEU A 413 12.32 -34.73 -33.24
N GLU A 414 11.97 -34.75 -34.53
CA GLU A 414 11.48 -35.97 -35.20
C GLU A 414 12.57 -37.02 -35.39
N LYS A 415 13.82 -36.62 -35.71
CA LYS A 415 14.95 -37.58 -35.74
C LYS A 415 15.25 -38.23 -34.38
N ARG A 416 14.93 -37.55 -33.27
CA ARG A 416 15.00 -38.12 -31.90
C ARG A 416 13.78 -38.93 -31.47
N ARG A 417 12.82 -39.18 -32.38
CA ARG A 417 11.65 -40.05 -32.17
C ARG A 417 11.63 -41.27 -33.10
N LYS A 418 12.73 -41.51 -33.83
CA LYS A 418 12.93 -42.64 -34.76
C LYS A 418 14.32 -43.28 -34.60
N GLN A 419 14.83 -43.25 -33.37
CA GLN A 419 15.98 -44.00 -32.87
C GLN A 419 15.62 -44.50 -31.47
#